data_AF-A0A397EXS8-F1
#
_entry.id   AF-A0A397EXS8-F1
#
_cell.length_a   1.000
_cell.length_b   1.000
_cell.length_c   1.000
_cell.angle_alpha   90.00
_cell.angle_beta   90.00
_cell.angle_gamma   90.00
#
_symmetry.space_group_name_H-M   'P 1'
#
loop_
_entity.id
_entity.type
_entity.pdbx_description
1 polymer ?
#
loop_
_entity_poly.entity_id
_entity_poly.type
_entity_poly.pdbx_seq_one_letter_code
_entity_poly.pdbx_strand_id
1 'polypeptide(L)'
;MSRSNAWHSATLVADPRARNLAKEWLTQQMYHSMREPLALLPGLRSDEEFFQFDLEASDEDESFAVEECTANTRLFCTTPANGAFINSLQGHFVEADRFIVVVRQVEHDEAHACHPMLTQRHYRSWIEVRQVSPTHILMRFVGFFSRSFRAHEGVVSSDELAALGGIDVTGIEDDDQKDEYIRRELIRLEYADFVPWRQRFTSAMQASLQQHDDTSH
;
A
#
# COMPACT_ATOMS: atom_id res chain seq x y z
N MET A 1 10.46 15.38 18.75
CA MET A 1 11.41 16.00 17.77
C MET A 1 10.88 15.67 16.40
N SER A 2 10.58 16.67 15.56
CA SER A 2 10.10 16.38 14.20
C SER A 2 11.25 15.78 13.38
N ARG A 3 11.18 14.47 13.11
CA ARG A 3 11.89 13.88 11.98
C ARG A 3 11.13 14.38 10.76
N SER A 4 11.75 15.22 9.93
CA SER A 4 11.15 15.50 8.63
C SER A 4 11.11 14.19 7.84
N ASN A 5 9.91 13.67 7.61
CA ASN A 5 9.67 12.61 6.64
C ASN A 5 9.86 13.21 5.25
N ALA A 6 11.10 13.52 4.89
CA ALA A 6 11.48 13.91 3.55
C ALA A 6 11.15 12.73 2.62
N TRP A 7 10.15 12.89 1.77
CA TRP A 7 9.81 11.92 0.75
C TRP A 7 10.98 11.84 -0.23
N HIS A 8 11.57 10.64 -0.35
CA HIS A 8 12.68 10.39 -1.26
C HIS A 8 12.09 9.81 -2.56
N SER A 9 11.94 10.66 -3.57
CA SER A 9 11.39 10.28 -4.88
C SER A 9 12.13 9.08 -5.48
N ALA A 10 11.36 8.11 -5.97
CA ALA A 10 11.84 7.10 -6.90
C ALA A 10 11.71 7.60 -8.33
N THR A 11 12.75 7.36 -9.11
CA THR A 11 12.76 7.59 -10.55
C THR A 11 13.01 6.27 -11.26
N LEU A 12 12.15 5.92 -12.23
CA LEU A 12 12.38 4.86 -13.19
C LEU A 12 12.59 5.45 -14.58
N VAL A 13 13.75 5.18 -15.16
CA VAL A 13 14.06 5.56 -16.55
C VAL A 13 13.42 4.61 -17.55
N ALA A 14 13.40 4.99 -18.83
CA ALA A 14 12.85 4.19 -19.92
C ALA A 14 13.80 3.07 -20.41
N ASP A 15 15.11 3.16 -20.13
CA ASP A 15 16.05 2.07 -20.47
C ASP A 15 15.73 0.80 -19.68
N PRO A 16 15.42 -0.35 -20.31
CA PRO A 16 14.95 -1.54 -19.61
C PRO A 16 15.93 -2.12 -18.58
N ARG A 17 17.25 -1.95 -18.78
CA ARG A 17 18.26 -2.50 -17.86
C ARG A 17 18.39 -1.62 -16.62
N ALA A 18 18.54 -0.31 -16.81
CA ALA A 18 18.58 0.65 -15.71
C ALA A 18 17.26 0.66 -14.93
N ARG A 19 16.11 0.52 -15.61
CA ARG A 19 14.78 0.39 -15.01
C ARG A 19 14.67 -0.82 -14.08
N ASN A 20 15.06 -2.01 -14.54
CA ASN A 20 15.03 -3.22 -13.70
C ASN A 20 15.99 -3.11 -12.51
N LEU A 21 17.21 -2.61 -12.73
CA LEU A 21 18.18 -2.36 -11.65
C LEU A 21 17.65 -1.35 -10.62
N ALA A 22 16.94 -0.31 -11.06
CA ALA A 22 16.30 0.66 -10.17
C ALA A 22 15.16 0.03 -9.35
N LYS A 23 14.28 -0.77 -9.98
CA LYS A 23 13.22 -1.52 -9.26
C LYS A 23 13.81 -2.44 -8.18
N GLU A 24 14.85 -3.20 -8.51
CA GLU A 24 15.57 -4.06 -7.56
C GLU A 24 16.22 -3.25 -6.43
N TRP A 25 16.94 -2.18 -6.74
CA TRP A 25 17.64 -1.37 -5.74
C TRP A 25 16.67 -0.66 -4.77
N LEU A 26 15.59 -0.07 -5.29
CA LEU A 26 14.55 0.62 -4.50
C LEU A 26 13.85 -0.34 -3.53
N THR A 27 13.52 -1.54 -3.98
CA THR A 27 12.87 -2.56 -3.14
C THR A 27 13.83 -3.16 -2.11
N GLN A 28 15.08 -3.46 -2.48
CA GLN A 28 16.13 -3.90 -1.55
C GLN A 28 16.41 -2.85 -0.46
N GLN A 29 16.44 -1.56 -0.80
CA GLN A 29 16.60 -0.48 0.17
C GLN A 29 15.47 -0.47 1.21
N MET A 30 14.23 -0.67 0.77
CA MET A 30 13.07 -0.77 1.67
C MET A 30 13.12 -2.04 2.53
N TYR A 31 13.46 -3.19 1.95
CA TYR A 31 13.58 -4.45 2.67
C TYR A 31 14.65 -4.36 3.78
N HIS A 32 15.85 -3.84 3.48
CA HIS A 32 16.89 -3.67 4.49
C HIS A 32 16.57 -2.63 5.56
N SER A 33 15.68 -1.66 5.29
CA SER A 33 15.22 -0.68 6.28
C SER A 33 13.96 -1.09 7.06
N MET A 34 13.34 -2.25 6.75
CA MET A 34 12.03 -2.67 7.32
C MET A 34 11.97 -2.76 8.86
N ARG A 35 13.13 -2.88 9.53
CA ARG A 35 13.19 -3.03 10.99
C ARG A 35 12.69 -1.80 11.73
N GLU A 36 12.97 -0.60 11.24
CA GLU A 36 12.49 0.64 11.87
C GLU A 36 10.96 0.76 11.82
N PRO A 37 10.28 0.66 10.66
CA PRO A 37 8.83 0.79 10.61
C PRO A 37 8.08 -0.40 11.26
N LEU A 38 8.54 -1.65 11.08
CA LEU A 38 7.89 -2.82 11.70
C LEU A 38 8.04 -2.86 13.23
N ALA A 39 9.02 -2.15 13.81
CA ALA A 39 9.19 -2.01 15.26
C ALA A 39 8.20 -1.02 15.91
N LEU A 40 7.47 -0.23 15.10
CA LEU A 40 6.44 0.68 15.62
C LEU A 40 5.15 -0.06 16.01
N LEU A 41 4.96 -1.30 15.55
CA LEU A 41 3.79 -2.14 15.81
C LEU A 41 3.96 -2.95 17.10
N PRO A 42 2.92 -3.14 17.94
CA PRO A 42 1.55 -2.63 17.81
C PRO A 42 1.34 -1.28 18.52
N GLY A 43 2.42 -0.53 18.79
CA GLY A 43 2.40 0.70 19.60
C GLY A 43 1.77 1.92 18.90
N LEU A 44 1.39 1.80 17.63
CA LEU A 44 0.73 2.84 16.86
C LEU A 44 -0.68 3.13 17.40
N ARG A 45 -0.96 4.41 17.58
CA ARG A 45 -2.32 4.94 17.60
C ARG A 45 -2.66 5.48 16.20
N SER A 46 -3.94 5.62 15.93
CA SER A 46 -4.50 5.92 14.59
C SER A 46 -4.45 7.42 14.23
N ASP A 47 -3.62 8.20 14.92
CA ASP A 47 -3.67 9.67 15.02
C ASP A 47 -2.58 10.41 14.20
N GLU A 48 -1.60 9.71 13.64
CA GLU A 48 -0.68 10.22 12.61
C GLU A 48 -0.80 9.36 11.33
N GLU A 49 -0.16 9.77 10.21
CA GLU A 49 -0.30 9.27 8.79
C GLU A 49 -0.03 7.76 8.54
N PHE A 50 -0.60 6.88 9.37
CA PHE A 50 -0.26 5.48 9.51
C PHE A 50 -1.49 4.59 9.68
N PHE A 51 -1.35 3.37 9.22
CA PHE A 51 -2.40 2.37 9.19
C PHE A 51 -1.77 1.05 9.65
N GLN A 52 -2.43 0.34 10.57
CA GLN A 52 -2.10 -1.03 10.95
C GLN A 52 -3.29 -1.92 10.63
N PHE A 53 -3.04 -2.99 9.89
CA PHE A 53 -4.02 -4.01 9.58
C PHE A 53 -3.43 -5.39 9.93
N ASP A 54 -4.20 -6.16 10.71
CA ASP A 54 -3.98 -7.59 10.87
C ASP A 54 -4.78 -8.30 9.76
N LEU A 55 -4.07 -8.97 8.88
CA LEU A 55 -4.55 -9.49 7.59
C LEU A 55 -4.10 -10.94 7.40
N GLU A 56 -4.63 -11.61 6.38
CA GLU A 56 -4.14 -12.90 5.90
C GLU A 56 -4.31 -12.92 4.35
N ALA A 57 -3.34 -13.44 3.58
CA ALA A 57 -3.16 -13.10 2.15
C ALA A 57 -3.42 -14.23 1.14
N SER A 58 -4.33 -14.01 0.19
CA SER A 58 -4.46 -14.79 -1.06
C SER A 58 -4.07 -13.91 -2.25
N ASP A 59 -3.30 -14.44 -3.19
CA ASP A 59 -3.20 -13.83 -4.52
C ASP A 59 -4.59 -13.81 -5.22
N GLU A 60 -4.70 -12.91 -6.20
CA GLU A 60 -5.85 -12.56 -7.06
C GLU A 60 -6.72 -11.37 -6.62
N ASP A 61 -6.39 -10.21 -7.19
CA ASP A 61 -7.37 -9.16 -7.49
C ASP A 61 -7.07 -8.61 -8.91
N GLU A 62 -7.85 -9.04 -9.91
CA GLU A 62 -7.70 -8.60 -11.30
C GLU A 62 -8.21 -7.16 -11.47
N SER A 63 -7.30 -6.18 -11.40
CA SER A 63 -7.62 -4.77 -11.66
C SER A 63 -6.61 -4.11 -12.61
N PHE A 64 -6.71 -4.49 -13.90
CA PHE A 64 -6.30 -3.72 -15.09
C PHE A 64 -4.91 -3.02 -15.10
N ALA A 65 -3.95 -3.47 -14.30
CA ALA A 65 -2.62 -2.87 -14.25
C ALA A 65 -1.72 -3.39 -15.38
N VAL A 66 -0.93 -2.49 -15.98
CA VAL A 66 0.25 -2.91 -16.75
C VAL A 66 1.29 -3.40 -15.76
N GLU A 67 1.51 -4.72 -15.72
CA GLU A 67 2.39 -5.39 -14.75
C GLU A 67 3.79 -5.59 -15.33
N GLU A 68 4.78 -4.80 -14.88
CA GLU A 68 6.19 -5.13 -15.15
C GLU A 68 6.75 -6.05 -14.05
N CYS A 69 6.74 -7.35 -14.31
CA CYS A 69 7.34 -8.35 -13.43
C CYS A 69 8.85 -8.53 -13.66
N THR A 70 9.58 -8.67 -12.54
CA THR A 70 10.87 -9.38 -12.48
C THR A 70 10.73 -10.59 -11.55
N ALA A 71 11.83 -11.26 -11.19
CA ALA A 71 11.79 -12.40 -10.27
C ALA A 71 11.29 -12.07 -8.85
N ASN A 72 11.45 -10.82 -8.41
CA ASN A 72 11.14 -10.37 -7.05
C ASN A 72 10.49 -8.99 -6.98
N THR A 73 10.19 -8.34 -8.12
CA THR A 73 9.51 -7.04 -8.15
C THR A 73 8.33 -7.07 -9.11
N ARG A 74 7.30 -6.27 -8.79
CA ARG A 74 6.13 -6.04 -9.63
C ARG A 74 5.83 -4.55 -9.64
N LEU A 75 5.66 -3.97 -10.82
CA LEU A 75 5.20 -2.59 -10.97
C LEU A 75 3.74 -2.59 -11.42
N PHE A 76 2.87 -1.89 -10.72
CA PHE A 76 1.47 -1.70 -11.06
C PHE A 76 1.24 -0.24 -11.45
N CYS A 77 1.01 0.02 -12.73
CA CYS A 77 0.57 1.34 -13.21
C CYS A 77 -0.92 1.29 -13.57
N THR A 78 -1.74 2.11 -12.91
CA THR A 78 -3.18 2.23 -13.18
C THR A 78 -3.71 3.63 -12.86
N THR A 79 -4.90 3.94 -13.37
CA THR A 79 -5.63 5.18 -13.09
C THR A 79 -7.12 4.84 -12.95
N PRO A 80 -7.62 4.59 -11.73
CA PRO A 80 -9.03 4.30 -11.52
C PRO A 80 -9.92 5.50 -11.86
N ALA A 81 -11.23 5.27 -11.97
CA ALA A 81 -12.20 6.30 -12.35
C ALA A 81 -12.29 7.50 -11.38
N ASN A 82 -11.72 7.39 -10.18
CA ASN A 82 -11.58 8.50 -9.22
C ASN A 82 -10.47 9.50 -9.58
N GLY A 83 -9.68 9.26 -10.64
CA GLY A 83 -8.63 10.19 -11.09
C GLY A 83 -7.35 10.16 -10.25
N ALA A 84 -7.13 9.11 -9.45
CA ALA A 84 -5.86 8.86 -8.78
C ALA A 84 -4.90 8.09 -9.70
N PHE A 85 -3.72 8.64 -9.95
CA PHE A 85 -2.63 7.96 -10.63
C PHE A 85 -1.84 7.09 -9.64
N ILE A 86 -1.90 5.77 -9.83
CA ILE A 86 -1.22 4.78 -8.99
C ILE A 86 -0.06 4.21 -9.81
N ASN A 87 1.17 4.44 -9.35
CA ASN A 87 2.36 3.80 -9.91
C ASN A 87 3.12 3.11 -8.77
N SER A 88 2.72 1.87 -8.50
CA SER A 88 3.08 1.12 -7.29
C SER A 88 4.16 0.09 -7.57
N LEU A 89 5.34 0.28 -7.01
CA LEU A 89 6.42 -0.70 -7.05
C LEU A 89 6.37 -1.58 -5.80
N GLN A 90 6.18 -2.88 -6.01
CA GLN A 90 6.30 -3.92 -4.99
C GLN A 90 7.64 -4.65 -5.09
N GLY A 91 8.17 -5.05 -3.93
CA GLY A 91 9.25 -6.04 -3.80
C GLY A 91 8.83 -7.17 -2.88
N HIS A 92 9.08 -8.41 -3.30
CA HIS A 92 8.66 -9.64 -2.62
C HIS A 92 9.87 -10.41 -2.11
N PHE A 93 9.89 -10.72 -0.81
CA PHE A 93 11.04 -11.34 -0.13
C PHE A 93 10.58 -12.49 0.77
N VAL A 94 11.09 -13.69 0.52
CA VAL A 94 10.80 -14.89 1.32
C VAL A 94 11.95 -15.14 2.30
N GLU A 95 11.64 -15.20 3.59
CA GLU A 95 12.53 -15.70 4.66
C GLU A 95 12.05 -17.08 5.15
N ALA A 96 12.75 -17.65 6.14
CA ALA A 96 12.50 -19.03 6.60
C ALA A 96 11.14 -19.24 7.30
N ASP A 97 10.63 -18.23 8.02
CA ASP A 97 9.34 -18.29 8.75
C ASP A 97 8.33 -17.23 8.31
N ARG A 98 8.73 -16.29 7.44
CA ARG A 98 7.93 -15.12 7.07
C ARG A 98 8.16 -14.68 5.63
N PHE A 99 7.18 -13.98 5.08
CA PHE A 99 7.21 -13.30 3.80
C PHE A 99 7.11 -11.78 4.03
N ILE A 100 7.92 -11.00 3.32
CA ILE A 100 7.92 -9.54 3.38
C ILE A 100 7.55 -8.98 2.02
N VAL A 101 6.52 -8.14 1.97
CA VAL A 101 6.24 -7.25 0.85
C VAL A 101 6.62 -5.84 1.24
N VAL A 102 7.38 -5.17 0.39
CA VAL A 102 7.60 -3.72 0.46
C VAL A 102 6.88 -3.06 -0.70
N VAL A 103 6.20 -1.95 -0.46
CA VAL A 103 5.44 -1.23 -1.50
C VAL A 103 5.77 0.25 -1.45
N ARG A 104 5.97 0.89 -2.60
CA ARG A 104 6.12 2.34 -2.70
C ARG A 104 5.53 2.93 -3.96
N GLN A 105 5.21 4.22 -3.91
CA GLN A 105 5.01 5.00 -5.12
C GLN A 105 6.34 5.13 -5.89
N VAL A 106 6.22 5.16 -7.22
CA VAL A 106 7.23 5.69 -8.15
C VAL A 106 6.78 7.09 -8.56
N GLU A 107 7.45 8.11 -8.03
CA GLU A 107 7.10 9.53 -8.27
C GLU A 107 7.39 9.99 -9.71
N HIS A 108 8.44 9.44 -10.34
CA HIS A 108 8.86 9.81 -11.68
C HIS A 108 9.13 8.57 -12.53
N ASP A 109 8.36 8.40 -13.60
CA ASP A 109 8.48 7.25 -14.49
C ASP A 109 8.47 7.74 -15.94
N GLU A 110 9.57 7.54 -16.65
CA GLU A 110 9.71 7.95 -18.06
C GLU A 110 8.83 7.12 -19.02
N ALA A 111 8.42 5.91 -18.63
CA ALA A 111 7.48 5.09 -19.39
C ALA A 111 6.01 5.39 -19.04
N HIS A 112 5.75 5.80 -17.79
CA HIS A 112 4.40 6.00 -17.24
C HIS A 112 4.28 7.34 -16.49
N ALA A 113 4.28 8.45 -17.24
CA ALA A 113 4.14 9.77 -16.66
C ALA A 113 2.71 10.02 -16.11
N CYS A 114 2.61 10.50 -14.87
CA CYS A 114 1.37 10.99 -14.29
C CYS A 114 0.86 12.21 -15.09
N HIS A 115 -0.37 12.15 -15.60
CA HIS A 115 -0.97 13.30 -16.26
C HIS A 115 -1.23 14.43 -15.24
N PRO A 116 -0.99 15.72 -15.54
CA PRO A 116 -1.08 16.81 -14.55
C PRO A 116 -2.44 16.97 -13.86
N MET A 117 -3.53 16.56 -14.53
CA MET A 117 -4.89 16.56 -13.98
C MET A 117 -5.27 15.28 -13.22
N LEU A 118 -4.31 14.40 -12.90
CA LEU A 118 -4.51 13.29 -11.98
C LEU A 118 -3.92 13.62 -10.60
N THR A 119 -4.50 13.06 -9.54
CA THR A 119 -3.92 13.14 -8.19
C THR A 119 -2.92 12.00 -8.01
N GLN A 120 -1.93 12.19 -7.14
CA GLN A 120 -0.98 11.17 -6.70
C GLN A 120 -0.67 11.34 -5.22
N ARG A 121 -0.08 10.32 -4.60
CA ARG A 121 0.18 10.23 -3.15
C ARG A 121 1.57 9.64 -2.94
N HIS A 122 2.43 10.27 -2.15
CA HIS A 122 3.68 9.60 -1.74
C HIS A 122 3.32 8.53 -0.71
N TYR A 123 3.81 7.32 -0.92
CA TYR A 123 3.67 6.27 0.08
C TYR A 123 4.84 5.29 0.08
N ARG A 124 5.06 4.73 1.27
CA ARG A 124 5.93 3.59 1.51
C ARG A 124 5.28 2.71 2.57
N SER A 125 5.11 1.43 2.29
CA SER A 125 4.60 0.47 3.25
C SER A 125 5.41 -0.82 3.28
N TRP A 126 5.28 -1.51 4.40
CA TRP A 126 5.87 -2.81 4.69
C TRP A 126 4.76 -3.71 5.20
N ILE A 127 4.73 -4.92 4.64
CA ILE A 127 3.82 -5.98 4.99
C ILE A 127 4.68 -7.17 5.39
N GLU A 128 4.58 -7.63 6.64
CA GLU A 128 5.11 -8.94 7.04
C GLU A 128 3.95 -9.92 7.12
N VAL A 129 4.09 -11.10 6.53
CA VAL A 129 3.17 -12.24 6.67
C VAL A 129 3.94 -13.38 7.33
N ARG A 130 3.46 -13.92 8.44
CA ARG A 130 4.13 -14.98 9.20
C ARG A 130 3.15 -16.07 9.60
N GLN A 131 3.43 -17.33 9.28
CA GLN A 131 2.62 -18.43 9.79
C GLN A 131 2.97 -18.65 11.27
N VAL A 132 1.98 -18.54 12.17
CA VAL A 132 2.18 -18.70 13.63
C VAL A 132 1.68 -20.05 14.15
N SER A 133 0.80 -20.72 13.39
CA SER A 133 0.43 -22.12 13.55
C SER A 133 -0.08 -22.68 12.22
N PRO A 134 -0.31 -24.00 12.06
CA PRO A 134 -0.88 -24.58 10.84
C PRO A 134 -2.19 -23.92 10.38
N THR A 135 -2.95 -23.31 11.29
CA THR A 135 -4.27 -22.71 11.05
C THR A 135 -4.32 -21.19 11.24
N HIS A 136 -3.20 -20.53 11.52
CA HIS A 136 -3.17 -19.09 11.82
C HIS A 136 -1.99 -18.39 11.15
N ILE A 137 -2.27 -17.30 10.46
CA ILE A 137 -1.27 -16.36 9.95
C ILE A 137 -1.38 -15.04 10.72
N LEU A 138 -0.24 -14.44 10.99
CA LEU A 138 -0.13 -13.06 11.43
C LEU A 138 0.40 -12.25 10.24
N MET A 139 -0.42 -11.35 9.69
CA MET A 139 0.10 -10.26 8.87
C MET A 139 0.20 -8.98 9.68
N ARG A 140 1.24 -8.21 9.43
CA ARG A 140 1.48 -6.90 10.02
C ARG A 140 1.72 -5.90 8.89
N PHE A 141 0.77 -4.98 8.70
CA PHE A 141 0.92 -3.85 7.79
C PHE A 141 1.40 -2.60 8.55
N VAL A 142 2.33 -1.85 7.96
CA VAL A 142 2.68 -0.47 8.36
C VAL A 142 2.95 0.36 7.11
N GLY A 143 2.27 1.50 6.96
CA GLY A 143 2.41 2.39 5.81
C GLY A 143 2.52 3.85 6.21
N PHE A 144 3.33 4.62 5.50
CA PHE A 144 3.55 6.05 5.66
C PHE A 144 2.87 6.75 4.48
N PHE A 145 1.77 7.45 4.77
CA PHE A 145 0.77 8.03 3.86
C PHE A 145 0.81 9.55 3.68
N SER A 146 1.42 10.14 2.64
CA SER A 146 1.23 11.60 2.43
C SER A 146 -0.23 11.95 2.12
N ARG A 147 -0.58 13.24 2.24
CA ARG A 147 -1.74 13.81 1.55
C ARG A 147 -1.63 13.63 0.03
N SER A 148 -2.76 13.53 -0.65
CA SER A 148 -2.83 13.53 -2.12
C SER A 148 -2.46 14.90 -2.68
N PHE A 149 -1.83 14.94 -3.86
CA PHE A 149 -1.40 16.16 -4.52
C PHE A 149 -1.44 16.02 -6.05
N ARG A 150 -1.45 17.16 -6.74
CA ARG A 150 -1.35 17.28 -8.21
C ARG A 150 0.00 17.92 -8.54
N ALA A 151 0.65 17.50 -9.62
CA ALA A 151 2.02 17.88 -9.93
C ALA A 151 2.26 19.40 -10.14
N HIS A 152 1.20 20.17 -10.41
CA HIS A 152 1.28 21.62 -10.65
C HIS A 152 0.38 22.46 -9.74
N GLU A 153 -0.61 21.86 -9.08
CA GLU A 153 -1.56 22.57 -8.19
C GLU A 153 -1.23 22.36 -6.70
N GLY A 154 -0.33 21.42 -6.38
CA GLY A 154 0.08 21.13 -5.01
C GLY A 154 -0.87 20.17 -4.29
N VAL A 155 -0.95 20.28 -2.97
CA VAL A 155 -1.76 19.40 -2.12
C VAL A 155 -3.25 19.61 -2.40
N VAL A 156 -3.98 18.51 -2.58
CA VAL A 156 -5.44 18.47 -2.80
C VAL A 156 -6.16 19.02 -1.56
N SER A 157 -7.22 19.81 -1.77
CA SER A 157 -8.01 20.38 -0.66
C SER A 157 -8.78 19.31 0.11
N SER A 158 -9.12 19.60 1.36
CA SER A 158 -9.91 18.72 2.22
C SER A 158 -11.27 18.38 1.59
N ASP A 159 -11.94 19.37 1.00
CA ASP A 159 -13.25 19.16 0.35
C ASP A 159 -13.14 18.31 -0.93
N GLU A 160 -12.07 18.45 -1.72
CA GLU A 160 -11.81 17.57 -2.88
C GLU A 160 -11.43 16.15 -2.42
N LEU A 161 -10.62 16.01 -1.37
CA LEU A 161 -10.26 14.72 -0.80
C LEU A 161 -11.48 13.99 -0.21
N ALA A 162 -12.39 14.72 0.44
CA ALA A 162 -13.67 14.20 0.90
C ALA A 162 -14.53 13.71 -0.28
N ALA A 163 -14.65 14.51 -1.35
CA ALA A 163 -15.38 14.12 -2.56
C ALA A 163 -14.77 12.87 -3.24
N LEU A 164 -13.44 12.76 -3.29
CA LEU A 164 -12.73 11.58 -3.82
C LEU A 164 -12.96 10.32 -2.99
N GLY A 165 -13.07 10.45 -1.66
CA GLY A 165 -13.40 9.36 -0.75
C GLY A 165 -14.89 9.07 -0.60
N GLY A 166 -15.78 9.88 -1.19
CA GLY A 166 -17.23 9.80 -0.95
C GLY A 166 -17.64 10.14 0.50
N ILE A 167 -16.82 10.92 1.21
CA ILE A 167 -17.00 11.27 2.62
C ILE A 167 -17.85 12.54 2.71
N ASP A 168 -18.95 12.48 3.46
CA ASP A 168 -19.75 13.66 3.77
C ASP A 168 -19.10 14.48 4.90
N VAL A 169 -18.79 15.74 4.62
CA VAL A 169 -18.23 16.72 5.57
C VAL A 169 -19.20 17.87 5.87
N THR A 170 -20.47 17.74 5.47
CA THR A 170 -21.50 18.77 5.65
C THR A 170 -21.68 19.09 7.14
N GLY A 171 -21.50 20.36 7.50
CA GLY A 171 -21.61 20.84 8.88
C GLY A 171 -20.32 20.79 9.70
N ILE A 172 -19.18 20.40 9.11
CA ILE A 172 -17.86 20.57 9.71
C ILE A 172 -17.24 21.88 9.18
N GLU A 173 -17.37 22.95 9.95
CA GLU A 173 -16.89 24.29 9.58
C GLU A 173 -15.40 24.53 9.93
N ASP A 174 -14.86 23.79 10.89
CA ASP A 174 -13.47 23.91 11.34
C ASP A 174 -12.55 23.02 10.49
N ASP A 175 -11.58 23.63 9.80
CA ASP A 175 -10.74 22.93 8.82
C ASP A 175 -9.84 21.85 9.47
N ASP A 176 -9.32 22.08 10.68
CA ASP A 176 -8.51 21.10 11.41
C ASP A 176 -9.36 19.86 11.79
N GLN A 177 -10.58 20.06 12.30
CA GLN A 177 -11.54 18.97 12.56
C GLN A 177 -11.98 18.27 11.26
N LYS A 178 -12.12 19.01 10.16
CA LYS A 178 -12.48 18.44 8.85
C LYS A 178 -11.37 17.52 8.34
N ASP A 179 -10.12 17.98 8.38
CA ASP A 179 -8.94 17.18 8.03
C ASP A 179 -8.82 15.92 8.91
N GLU A 180 -9.04 16.04 10.21
CA GLU A 180 -9.05 14.92 11.15
C GLU A 180 -10.14 13.89 10.82
N TYR A 181 -11.35 14.38 10.54
CA TYR A 181 -12.50 13.56 10.18
C TYR A 181 -12.28 12.81 8.86
N ILE A 182 -11.87 13.51 7.80
CA ILE A 182 -11.60 12.93 6.49
C ILE A 182 -10.53 11.85 6.62
N ARG A 183 -9.43 12.12 7.34
CA ARG A 183 -8.35 11.15 7.52
C ARG A 183 -8.87 9.88 8.16
N ARG A 184 -9.65 9.99 9.25
CA ARG A 184 -10.22 8.83 9.95
C ARG A 184 -11.20 8.03 9.09
N GLU A 185 -12.06 8.69 8.32
CA GLU A 185 -12.98 7.96 7.44
C GLU A 185 -12.24 7.34 6.24
N LEU A 186 -11.17 7.93 5.71
CA LEU A 186 -10.29 7.27 4.75
C LEU A 186 -9.62 6.01 5.35
N ILE A 187 -9.12 6.06 6.59
CA ILE A 187 -8.61 4.87 7.31
C ILE A 187 -9.67 3.77 7.37
N ARG A 188 -10.92 4.16 7.66
CA ARG A 188 -12.05 3.23 7.77
C ARG A 188 -12.47 2.65 6.42
N LEU A 189 -12.43 3.44 5.35
CA LEU A 189 -12.72 2.99 3.98
C LEU A 189 -11.63 2.03 3.48
N GLU A 190 -10.36 2.40 3.61
CA GLU A 190 -9.23 1.51 3.32
C GLU A 190 -9.37 0.20 4.13
N TYR A 191 -9.64 0.25 5.44
CA TYR A 191 -9.93 -0.94 6.25
C TYR A 191 -11.07 -1.78 5.67
N ALA A 192 -12.18 -1.15 5.27
CA ALA A 192 -13.37 -1.83 4.79
C ALA A 192 -13.13 -2.55 3.45
N ASP A 193 -12.37 -1.95 2.53
CA ASP A 193 -11.99 -2.57 1.26
C ASP A 193 -11.06 -3.79 1.46
N PHE A 194 -10.24 -3.78 2.51
CA PHE A 194 -9.41 -4.94 2.89
C PHE A 194 -10.17 -6.07 3.64
N VAL A 195 -11.37 -5.84 4.18
CA VAL A 195 -12.15 -6.87 4.91
C VAL A 195 -12.66 -8.03 4.02
N PRO A 196 -13.22 -7.80 2.81
CA PRO A 196 -13.57 -8.87 1.88
C PRO A 196 -12.38 -9.76 1.53
N TRP A 197 -11.18 -9.18 1.42
CA TRP A 197 -9.94 -9.91 1.12
C TRP A 197 -9.60 -10.90 2.25
N ARG A 198 -9.67 -10.45 3.51
CA ARG A 198 -9.54 -11.32 4.70
C ARG A 198 -10.56 -12.47 4.70
N GLN A 199 -11.83 -12.19 4.38
CA GLN A 199 -12.89 -13.22 4.37
C GLN A 199 -12.67 -14.28 3.28
N ARG A 200 -12.22 -13.87 2.09
CA ARG A 200 -11.86 -14.79 1.00
C ARG A 200 -10.68 -15.67 1.40
N PHE A 201 -9.63 -15.11 2.00
CA PHE A 201 -8.47 -15.89 2.43
C PHE A 201 -8.82 -16.96 3.47
N THR A 202 -9.53 -16.60 4.55
CA THR A 202 -9.91 -17.58 5.58
C THR A 202 -10.73 -18.74 4.98
N SER A 203 -11.56 -18.44 3.99
CA SER A 203 -12.33 -19.46 3.24
C SER A 203 -11.44 -20.37 2.39
N ALA A 204 -10.44 -19.80 1.70
CA ALA A 204 -9.46 -20.56 0.91
C ALA A 204 -8.56 -21.45 1.77
N MET A 205 -8.11 -20.97 2.94
CA MET A 205 -7.35 -21.77 3.91
C MET A 205 -8.16 -22.95 4.44
N GLN A 206 -9.45 -22.76 4.76
CA GLN A 206 -10.34 -23.83 5.19
C GLN A 206 -10.51 -24.90 4.10
N ALA A 207 -10.69 -24.49 2.84
CA ALA A 207 -10.79 -25.40 1.70
C ALA A 207 -9.49 -26.19 1.44
N SER A 208 -8.33 -25.55 1.57
CA SER A 208 -7.02 -26.21 1.38
C SER A 208 -6.72 -27.25 2.48
N LEU A 209 -7.07 -26.94 3.73
CA LEU A 209 -6.97 -27.90 4.84
C LEU A 209 -7.84 -29.13 4.61
N GLN A 210 -9.08 -28.95 4.12
CA GLN A 210 -9.97 -30.07 3.77
C GLN A 210 -9.44 -30.92 2.61
N GLN A 211 -8.83 -30.32 1.58
CA GLN A 211 -8.19 -31.09 0.50
C GLN A 211 -6.99 -31.93 0.97
N HIS A 212 -6.27 -31.48 2.00
CA HIS A 212 -5.12 -32.21 2.54
C HIS A 212 -5.56 -33.42 3.41
N ASP A 213 -6.69 -33.33 4.10
CA ASP A 213 -7.29 -34.49 4.79
C ASP A 213 -7.85 -35.51 3.78
N ASP A 214 -8.56 -35.05 2.74
CA ASP A 214 -9.14 -35.93 1.69
C ASP A 214 -8.08 -36.67 0.84
N THR A 215 -6.84 -36.16 0.76
CA THR A 215 -5.72 -36.81 0.04
C THR A 215 -4.82 -37.66 0.94
N SER A 216 -5.11 -37.75 2.24
CA SER A 216 -4.34 -38.53 3.22
C SER A 216 -4.94 -39.91 3.55
N HIS A 217 -5.86 -40.41 2.70
CA HIS A 217 -6.60 -41.67 2.86
C HIS A 217 -6.38 -42.68 1.73
#